data_AF-A0A3M4TEB2-F1
#
_entry.id   AF-A0A3M4TEB2-F1
#
_cell.length_a   1.000
_cell.length_b   1.000
_cell.length_c   1.000
_cell.angle_alpha   90.00
_cell.angle_beta   90.00
_cell.angle_gamma   90.00
#
_symmetry.space_group_name_H-M   'P 1'
#
loop_
_entity.id
_entity.type
_entity.pdbx_description
1 polymer ?
#
loop_
_entity_poly.entity_id
_entity_poly.type
_entity_poly.pdbx_seq_one_letter_code
_entity_poly.pdbx_strand_id
1 'polypeptide(L)'
;MHSLLDYLAKLAMETENLRADFSNYPKLASSKFLFGQRNRLVLNDRRGSLFESCEEVQEVESVRNLLIHDGLLDDMPKAYEVIQNWVAIERFILMPDRTNGQFERYKNRRLFYGREDKINLRLASLVRAFQLREVETLKGIRENIASLD
;
A
#
# COMPACT_ATOMS: atom_id res chain seq x y z
N MET A 1 4.26 -4.37 3.54
CA MET A 1 2.99 -3.82 3.01
C MET A 1 2.60 -4.44 1.67
N HIS A 2 3.51 -4.55 0.69
CA HIS A 2 3.21 -5.32 -0.54
C HIS A 2 2.90 -6.80 -0.27
N SER A 3 3.60 -7.41 0.69
CA SER A 3 3.27 -8.74 1.21
C SER A 3 1.85 -8.84 1.78
N LEU A 4 1.36 -7.79 2.44
CA LEU A 4 0.02 -7.73 3.01
C LEU A 4 -1.04 -7.61 1.92
N LEU A 5 -0.80 -6.77 0.91
CA LEU A 5 -1.62 -6.70 -0.30
C LEU A 5 -1.67 -8.05 -1.04
N ASP A 6 -0.53 -8.75 -1.14
CA ASP A 6 -0.46 -10.10 -1.73
C ASP A 6 -1.26 -11.12 -0.90
N TYR A 7 -1.21 -11.05 0.44
CA TYR A 7 -2.03 -11.91 1.29
C TYR A 7 -3.53 -11.68 1.07
N LEU A 8 -3.98 -10.42 1.00
CA LEU A 8 -5.38 -10.08 0.72
C LEU A 8 -5.82 -10.60 -0.65
N ALA A 9 -5.00 -10.40 -1.68
CA ALA A 9 -5.28 -10.87 -3.03
C ALA A 9 -5.37 -12.40 -3.09
N LYS A 10 -4.47 -13.10 -2.39
CA LYS A 10 -4.49 -14.56 -2.29
C LYS A 10 -5.71 -15.07 -1.53
N LEU A 11 -6.07 -14.42 -0.42
CA LEU A 11 -7.25 -14.76 0.35
C LEU A 11 -8.52 -14.63 -0.52
N ALA A 12 -8.69 -13.50 -1.21
CA ALA A 12 -9.81 -13.29 -2.13
C ALA A 12 -9.85 -14.38 -3.21
N MET A 13 -8.71 -14.70 -3.82
CA MET A 13 -8.61 -15.74 -4.85
C MET A 13 -9.01 -17.13 -4.34
N GLU A 14 -8.58 -17.53 -3.13
CA GLU A 14 -8.99 -18.80 -2.53
C GLU A 14 -10.49 -18.82 -2.23
N THR A 15 -11.05 -17.72 -1.74
CA THR A 15 -12.49 -17.65 -1.41
C THR A 15 -13.37 -17.71 -2.65
N GLU A 16 -12.89 -17.24 -3.80
CA GLU A 16 -13.57 -17.38 -5.10
C GLU A 16 -13.43 -18.79 -5.70
N ASN A 17 -12.52 -19.61 -5.17
CA ASN A 17 -12.16 -20.92 -5.72
C ASN A 17 -12.17 -22.02 -4.63
N LEU A 18 -13.14 -21.96 -3.71
CA LEU A 18 -13.26 -22.91 -2.60
C LEU A 18 -13.31 -24.35 -3.13
N ARG A 19 -12.43 -25.20 -2.59
CA ARG A 19 -12.36 -26.62 -2.92
C ARG A 19 -13.30 -27.39 -2.00
N ALA A 20 -14.14 -28.25 -2.57
CA ALA A 20 -15.03 -29.13 -1.82
C ALA A 20 -14.51 -30.59 -1.77
N ASP A 21 -13.67 -30.99 -2.71
CA ASP A 21 -13.07 -32.33 -2.77
C ASP A 21 -11.66 -32.33 -2.21
N PHE A 22 -11.44 -33.17 -1.19
CA PHE A 22 -10.17 -33.36 -0.50
C PHE A 22 -9.69 -34.82 -0.55
N SER A 23 -10.19 -35.61 -1.50
CA SER A 23 -9.70 -36.96 -1.78
C SER A 23 -8.19 -37.01 -2.02
N ASN A 24 -7.62 -35.92 -2.55
CA ASN A 24 -6.20 -35.62 -2.58
C ASN A 24 -5.98 -34.19 -2.11
N TYR A 25 -4.81 -33.89 -1.54
CA TYR A 25 -4.49 -32.54 -1.09
C TYR A 25 -4.36 -31.57 -2.29
N PRO A 26 -5.31 -30.66 -2.52
CA PRO A 26 -5.31 -29.83 -3.71
C PRO A 26 -4.26 -28.73 -3.60
N LYS A 27 -3.70 -28.33 -4.74
CA LYS A 27 -2.85 -27.13 -4.79
C LYS A 27 -3.70 -25.88 -4.60
N LEU A 28 -3.19 -24.94 -3.81
CA LEU A 28 -3.77 -23.61 -3.61
C LEU A 28 -3.99 -22.89 -4.96
N ALA A 29 -5.21 -22.39 -5.18
CA ALA A 29 -5.57 -21.60 -6.36
C ALA A 29 -4.76 -20.28 -6.44
N SER A 30 -4.43 -19.74 -5.27
CA SER A 30 -3.69 -18.50 -5.06
C SER A 30 -2.17 -18.65 -5.08
N SER A 31 -1.64 -19.86 -5.28
CA SER A 31 -0.20 -20.15 -5.14
C SER A 31 0.72 -19.24 -5.96
N LYS A 32 0.28 -18.81 -7.15
CA LYS A 32 0.99 -17.85 -8.03
C LYS A 32 0.27 -16.51 -8.19
N PHE A 33 -0.75 -16.27 -7.38
CA PHE A 33 -1.56 -15.06 -7.43
C PHE A 33 -0.91 -13.96 -6.58
N LEU A 34 -0.81 -12.76 -7.15
CA LEU A 34 -0.21 -11.58 -6.52
C LEU A 34 -1.18 -10.41 -6.65
N PHE A 35 -1.00 -9.39 -5.81
CA PHE A 35 -1.87 -8.21 -5.79
C PHE A 35 -1.95 -7.47 -7.12
N GLY A 36 -0.88 -7.47 -7.93
CA GLY A 36 -0.90 -6.91 -9.28
C GLY A 36 -1.89 -7.60 -10.23
N GLN A 37 -2.40 -8.78 -9.88
CA GLN A 37 -3.41 -9.54 -10.63
C GLN A 37 -4.83 -9.36 -10.07
N ARG A 38 -5.04 -8.42 -9.14
CA ARG A 38 -6.34 -8.15 -8.49
C ARG A 38 -7.49 -7.90 -9.47
N ASN A 39 -7.19 -7.46 -10.69
CA ASN A 39 -8.16 -7.28 -11.77
C ASN A 39 -8.85 -8.59 -12.21
N ARG A 40 -8.35 -9.74 -11.78
CA ARG A 40 -8.95 -11.07 -12.01
C ARG A 40 -9.93 -11.50 -10.91
N LEU A 41 -9.98 -10.76 -9.79
CA LEU A 41 -10.89 -11.03 -8.69
C LEU A 41 -12.28 -10.49 -9.01
N VAL A 42 -13.31 -11.17 -8.52
CA VAL A 42 -14.70 -10.68 -8.53
C VAL A 42 -14.83 -9.36 -7.77
N LEU A 43 -14.02 -9.21 -6.71
CA LEU A 43 -14.00 -8.02 -5.85
C LEU A 43 -13.19 -6.85 -6.40
N ASN A 44 -12.67 -6.95 -7.63
CA ASN A 44 -11.93 -5.86 -8.26
C ASN A 44 -12.77 -4.56 -8.31
N ASP A 45 -12.11 -3.41 -8.11
CA ASP A 45 -12.75 -2.09 -8.10
C ASP A 45 -13.91 -1.93 -7.10
N ARG A 46 -14.00 -2.79 -6.08
CA ARG A 46 -14.94 -2.60 -4.97
C ARG A 46 -14.64 -1.28 -4.27
N ARG A 47 -15.63 -0.40 -4.25
CA ARG A 47 -15.53 0.93 -3.64
C ARG A 47 -15.06 0.87 -2.19
N GLY A 48 -14.09 1.69 -1.84
CA GLY A 48 -13.51 1.78 -0.51
C GLY A 48 -12.56 0.64 -0.15
N SER A 49 -12.34 -0.34 -1.03
CA SER A 49 -11.40 -1.44 -0.78
C SER A 49 -9.96 -1.05 -1.14
N LEU A 50 -9.04 -1.99 -0.94
CA LEU A 50 -7.67 -1.93 -1.46
C LEU A 50 -7.57 -2.49 -2.88
N PHE A 51 -8.63 -3.09 -3.43
CA PHE A 51 -8.62 -3.60 -4.79
C PHE A 51 -8.98 -2.55 -5.85
N GLU A 52 -9.64 -1.45 -5.45
CA GLU A 52 -9.82 -0.29 -6.32
C GLU A 52 -8.53 0.54 -6.46
N SER A 53 -8.47 1.36 -7.51
CA SER A 53 -7.41 2.37 -7.65
C SER A 53 -7.56 3.44 -6.57
N CYS A 54 -6.61 3.50 -5.65
CA CYS A 54 -6.60 4.48 -4.55
C CYS A 54 -5.19 5.01 -4.26
N GLU A 55 -5.14 6.22 -3.72
CA GLU A 55 -3.87 6.93 -3.45
C GLU A 55 -3.02 6.20 -2.41
N GLU A 56 -3.64 5.55 -1.43
CA GLU A 56 -2.97 4.86 -0.34
C GLU A 56 -2.13 3.68 -0.87
N VAL A 57 -2.70 2.88 -1.78
CA VAL A 57 -1.97 1.79 -2.44
C VAL A 57 -0.87 2.35 -3.34
N GLN A 58 -1.17 3.37 -4.14
CA GLN A 58 -0.19 4.00 -5.05
C GLN A 58 1.00 4.60 -4.28
N GLU A 59 0.74 5.23 -3.14
CA GLU A 59 1.75 5.79 -2.25
C GLU A 59 2.65 4.70 -1.68
N VAL A 60 2.05 3.64 -1.14
CA VAL A 60 2.77 2.49 -0.58
C VAL A 60 3.63 1.81 -1.63
N GLU A 61 3.09 1.58 -2.83
CA GLU A 61 3.84 0.99 -3.95
C GLU A 61 4.99 1.90 -4.40
N SER A 62 4.75 3.21 -4.50
CA SER A 62 5.77 4.19 -4.91
C SER A 62 6.92 4.24 -3.91
N VAL A 63 6.62 4.35 -2.62
CA VAL A 63 7.63 4.32 -1.54
C VAL A 63 8.39 3.01 -1.54
N ARG A 64 7.69 1.88 -1.64
CA ARG A 64 8.33 0.55 -1.70
C ARG A 64 9.26 0.41 -2.89
N ASN A 65 8.87 0.89 -4.07
CA ASN A 65 9.69 0.83 -5.26
C ASN A 65 10.95 1.71 -5.11
N LEU A 66 10.82 2.90 -4.54
CA LEU A 66 11.96 3.75 -4.20
C LEU A 66 12.93 3.03 -3.26
N LEU A 67 12.43 2.48 -2.15
CA LEU A 67 13.25 1.79 -1.16
C LEU A 67 13.94 0.53 -1.71
N ILE A 68 13.30 -0.21 -2.62
CA ILE A 68 13.87 -1.43 -3.20
C ILE A 68 14.93 -1.12 -4.27
N HIS A 69 14.70 -0.10 -5.09
CA HIS A 69 15.63 0.23 -6.17
C HIS A 69 16.78 1.12 -5.70
N ASP A 70 16.49 2.10 -4.85
CA ASP A 70 17.45 3.15 -4.47
C ASP A 70 17.93 2.97 -3.02
N GLY A 71 17.35 2.04 -2.25
CA GLY A 71 17.77 1.67 -0.88
C GLY A 71 17.41 2.69 0.21
N LEU A 72 17.20 3.96 -0.16
CA LEU A 72 17.00 5.08 0.74
C LEU A 72 15.86 5.98 0.25
N LEU A 73 15.29 6.79 1.15
CA LEU A 73 14.30 7.82 0.80
C LEU A 73 14.93 9.09 0.22
N ASP A 74 16.19 9.34 0.57
CA ASP A 74 17.03 10.44 0.08
C ASP A 74 18.42 9.86 -0.24
N ASP A 75 19.12 10.46 -1.21
CA ASP A 75 20.51 10.09 -1.55
C ASP A 75 21.45 10.30 -0.36
N MET A 76 21.08 11.22 0.54
CA MET A 76 21.74 11.44 1.83
C MET A 76 20.67 11.51 2.93
N PRO A 77 20.48 10.45 3.74
CA PRO A 77 19.47 10.43 4.79
C PRO A 77 19.66 11.59 5.78
N LYS A 78 18.63 12.43 5.91
CA LYS A 78 18.62 13.59 6.81
C LYS A 78 17.39 13.55 7.70
N ALA A 79 17.58 14.00 8.94
CA ALA A 79 16.51 14.42 9.81
C ALA A 79 16.67 15.92 10.08
N TYR A 80 15.55 16.61 10.22
CA TYR A 80 15.49 18.05 10.46
C TYR A 80 15.00 18.30 11.87
N GLU A 81 15.51 19.35 12.50
CA GLU A 81 15.06 19.81 13.81
C GLU A 81 14.57 21.27 13.72
N VAL A 82 13.44 21.57 14.36
CA VAL A 82 13.01 22.95 14.61
C VAL A 82 13.53 23.36 15.97
N ILE A 83 14.40 24.38 16.00
CA ILE A 83 15.00 24.91 17.23
C ILE A 83 14.33 26.24 17.58
N GLN A 84 13.75 26.32 18.77
CA GLN A 84 13.22 27.56 19.33
C GLN A 84 13.79 27.76 20.73
N ASN A 85 14.33 28.95 21.02
CA ASN A 85 14.97 29.26 22.30
C ASN A 85 16.03 28.23 22.73
N TRP A 86 16.87 27.77 21.78
CA TRP A 86 17.91 26.75 21.99
C TRP A 86 17.39 25.35 22.36
N VAL A 87 16.09 25.11 22.22
CA VAL A 87 15.47 23.80 22.45
C VAL A 87 14.90 23.26 21.14
N ALA A 88 15.17 21.99 20.85
CA ALA A 88 14.56 21.28 19.73
C ALA A 88 13.10 20.93 20.07
N ILE A 89 12.15 21.64 19.44
CA ILE A 89 10.71 21.48 19.67
C ILE A 89 10.06 20.48 18.71
N GLU A 90 10.75 20.16 17.60
CA GLU A 90 10.25 19.21 16.61
C GLU A 90 11.42 18.50 15.92
N ARG A 91 11.22 17.23 15.58
CA ARG A 91 12.11 16.43 14.72
C ARG A 91 11.29 15.78 13.63
N PHE A 92 11.72 15.88 12.38
CA PHE A 92 10.98 15.32 11.25
C PHE A 92 11.89 14.86 10.12
N ILE A 93 11.33 14.02 9.26
CA ILE A 93 11.93 13.58 7.99
C ILE A 93 10.99 14.06 6.89
N LEU A 94 11.55 14.55 5.79
CA LEU A 94 10.77 15.01 4.65
C LEU A 94 10.44 13.85 3.71
N MET A 95 9.21 13.88 3.19
CA MET A 95 8.72 12.99 2.16
C MET A 95 8.98 13.64 0.80
N PRO A 96 9.46 12.89 -0.21
CA PRO A 96 9.61 13.45 -1.55
C PRO A 96 8.27 13.93 -2.13
N ASP A 97 8.31 15.08 -2.81
CA ASP A 97 7.18 15.73 -3.46
C ASP A 97 6.54 14.78 -4.48
N ARG A 98 5.21 14.82 -4.53
CA ARG A 98 4.40 13.97 -5.42
C ARG A 98 3.29 14.73 -6.11
N THR A 99 3.04 14.32 -7.35
CA THR A 99 1.90 14.76 -8.14
C THR A 99 1.21 13.52 -8.70
N ASN A 100 -0.11 13.41 -8.48
CA ASN A 100 -0.94 12.28 -8.91
C ASN A 100 -0.37 10.91 -8.49
N GLY A 101 0.01 10.77 -7.21
CA GLY A 101 0.56 9.51 -6.66
C GLY A 101 2.01 9.19 -7.03
N GLN A 102 2.61 9.91 -7.99
CA GLN A 102 3.97 9.68 -8.48
C GLN A 102 4.95 10.71 -7.92
N PHE A 103 6.18 10.27 -7.62
CA PHE A 103 7.27 11.19 -7.25
C PHE A 103 7.60 12.15 -8.38
N GLU A 104 7.67 13.43 -8.05
CA GLU A 104 8.01 14.48 -9.01
C GLU A 104 9.40 14.24 -9.61
N ARG A 105 9.50 14.49 -10.92
CA ARG A 105 10.73 14.38 -11.67
C ARG A 105 10.87 15.59 -12.59
N TYR A 106 12.07 16.12 -12.68
CA TYR A 106 12.41 17.13 -13.68
C TYR A 106 13.74 16.75 -14.34
N LYS A 107 13.67 16.41 -15.64
CA LYS A 107 14.79 15.81 -16.38
C LYS A 107 15.31 14.57 -15.65
N ASN A 108 16.58 14.58 -15.24
CA ASN A 108 17.24 13.49 -14.51
C ASN A 108 17.19 13.67 -12.98
N ARG A 109 16.53 14.72 -12.47
CA ARG A 109 16.43 14.99 -11.03
C ARG A 109 15.10 14.45 -10.49
N ARG A 110 15.20 13.84 -9.32
CA ARG A 110 14.08 13.34 -8.50
C ARG A 110 14.29 13.82 -7.07
N LEU A 111 13.39 13.43 -6.16
CA LEU A 111 13.51 13.69 -4.72
C LEU A 111 13.52 15.20 -4.40
N PHE A 112 12.46 15.87 -4.82
CA PHE A 112 12.19 17.25 -4.43
C PHE A 112 11.47 17.26 -3.07
N TYR A 113 11.65 18.31 -2.28
CA TYR A 113 11.07 18.45 -0.95
C TYR A 113 10.50 19.85 -0.70
N GLY A 114 10.09 20.53 -1.77
CA GLY A 114 9.63 21.91 -1.73
C GLY A 114 8.30 22.11 -1.01
N ARG A 115 7.52 21.04 -0.80
CA ARG A 115 6.25 21.09 -0.05
C ARG A 115 6.41 20.91 1.46
N GLU A 116 7.63 20.64 1.93
CA GLU A 116 7.94 20.38 3.35
C GLU A 116 7.05 19.30 3.99
N ASP A 117 6.63 18.31 3.21
CA ASP A 117 5.75 17.25 3.68
C ASP A 117 6.47 16.34 4.68
N LYS A 118 5.94 16.24 5.90
CA LYS A 118 6.59 15.56 7.02
C LYS A 118 6.12 14.13 7.13
N ILE A 119 7.03 13.16 6.97
CA ILE A 119 6.72 11.72 7.02
C ILE A 119 6.02 11.33 8.31
N ASN A 120 6.44 11.88 9.45
CA ASN A 120 5.87 11.57 10.76
C ASN A 120 4.37 11.95 10.87
N LEU A 121 3.93 12.99 10.16
CA LEU A 121 2.51 13.35 10.09
C LEU A 121 1.78 12.47 9.08
N ARG A 122 2.40 12.26 7.91
CA ARG A 122 1.80 11.55 6.78
C ARG A 122 1.61 10.07 7.02
N LEU A 123 2.56 9.42 7.68
CA LEU A 123 2.53 7.98 7.93
C LEU A 123 1.32 7.58 8.78
N ALA A 124 0.99 8.38 9.80
CA ALA A 124 -0.17 8.12 10.65
C ALA A 124 -1.48 8.17 9.85
N SER A 125 -1.66 9.19 8.99
CA SER A 125 -2.85 9.29 8.13
C SER A 125 -2.90 8.18 7.08
N LEU A 126 -1.77 7.85 6.46
CA LEU A 126 -1.68 6.81 5.45
C LEU A 126 -2.04 5.44 6.02
N VAL A 127 -1.45 5.07 7.16
CA VAL A 127 -1.72 3.79 7.83
C VAL A 127 -3.20 3.69 8.20
N ARG A 128 -3.77 4.74 8.78
CA ARG A 128 -5.19 4.75 9.14
C ARG A 128 -6.10 4.58 7.93
N ALA A 129 -5.86 5.34 6.86
CA ALA A 129 -6.65 5.27 5.64
C ALA A 129 -6.53 3.89 4.97
N PHE A 130 -5.31 3.34 4.92
CA PHE A 130 -5.05 2.00 4.41
C PHE A 130 -5.80 0.92 5.20
N GLN A 131 -5.78 0.98 6.54
CA GLN A 131 -6.48 0.02 7.41
C GLN A 131 -8.00 0.09 7.26
N LEU A 132 -8.57 1.30 7.09
CA LEU A 132 -10.00 1.44 6.81
C LEU A 132 -10.39 0.72 5.51
N ARG A 133 -9.55 0.86 4.47
CA ARG A 133 -9.74 0.16 3.19
C ARG A 133 -9.52 -1.34 3.30
N GLU A 134 -8.57 -1.77 4.12
CA GLU A 134 -8.34 -3.18 4.43
C GLU A 134 -9.59 -3.82 5.04
N VAL A 135 -10.23 -3.14 5.99
CA VAL A 135 -11.49 -3.60 6.59
C VAL A 135 -12.59 -3.72 5.55
N GLU A 136 -12.76 -2.74 4.66
CA GLU A 136 -13.75 -2.83 3.57
C GLU A 136 -13.45 -3.94 2.57
N THR A 137 -12.16 -4.22 2.32
CA THR A 137 -11.71 -5.35 1.50
C THR A 137 -12.13 -6.68 2.14
N LEU A 138 -11.87 -6.86 3.43
CA LEU A 138 -12.23 -8.07 4.18
C LEU A 138 -13.75 -8.26 4.28
N LYS A 139 -14.51 -7.18 4.44
CA LYS A 139 -15.98 -7.24 4.37
C LYS A 139 -16.46 -7.77 3.02
N GLY A 140 -15.86 -7.27 1.93
CA GLY A 140 -16.18 -7.74 0.58
C GLY A 140 -15.85 -9.21 0.36
N ILE A 141 -14.69 -9.66 0.85
CA ILE A 141 -14.31 -11.09 0.83
C ILE A 141 -15.35 -11.92 1.59
N ARG A 142 -15.74 -11.51 2.80
CA ARG A 142 -16.74 -12.22 3.60
C ARG A 142 -18.10 -12.28 2.93
N GLU A 143 -18.57 -11.19 2.34
CA GLU A 143 -19.84 -11.14 1.60
C GLU A 143 -19.83 -12.08 0.40
N ASN A 144 -18.71 -12.15 -0.32
CA ASN A 144 -18.55 -13.07 -1.45
C ASN A 144 -18.69 -14.52 -0.99
N ILE A 145 -18.03 -14.91 0.12
CA ILE A 145 -18.19 -16.24 0.72
C ILE A 145 -19.66 -16.52 1.06
N ALA A 146 -20.33 -15.60 1.74
CA ALA A 146 -21.72 -15.77 2.16
C ALA A 146 -22.72 -15.86 0.98
N SER A 147 -22.33 -15.44 -0.22
CA SER A 147 -23.13 -15.57 -1.44
C SER A 147 -22.97 -16.90 -2.17
N LEU A 148 -22.00 -17.72 -1.74
CA LEU A 148 -21.75 -19.06 -2.29
C LEU A 148 -22.51 -20.17 -1.54
N ASP A 149 -23.11 -19.85 -0.38
CA ASP A 149 -24.03 -20.69 0.40
C ASP A 149 -25.49 -20.51 -0.08
#